data_AF-A0A7K2M659-F1
#
_entry.id   AF-A0A7K2M659-F1
#
_cell.length_a   1.000
_cell.length_b   1.000
_cell.length_c   1.000
_cell.angle_alpha   90.00
_cell.angle_beta   90.00
_cell.angle_gamma   90.00
#
_symmetry.space_group_name_H-M   'P 1'
#
loop_
_entity.id
_entity.type
_entity.pdbx_description
1 polymer ?
#
loop_
_entity_poly.entity_id
_entity_poly.type
_entity_poly.pdbx_seq_one_letter_code
_entity_poly.pdbx_strand_id
1 'polypeptide(L)'
;TVTVASPAVTEALLTTLPAAYRAGVDEVLLAALALTLRRWGGADRDAVTVTLEGHGREHLDLSGTVGWFTHEYPVRIPAAGDAGTVLRAAKEARRNVPGQGLGYGVLRHLDPAGAELAAVPPPDVLLNYLGRFSPLTGTGWRLPDQDAFSVVEPDAKALEQILALNCFVHEGDQPRLAVEWTAATEVVTPDALAALQTAWDDALHQLAEHARHATGGLTPSDLPLVALDQAAIDALERSGPVQDVWPATPLQVGLSFHTMVRDDQDADVYVVQAVTTLEGELDPDRLARAARELLRRTPSLRVHLATAGDEVVQVVPAEPTLDWRRDDDFDTAVRSELARPFDPAGPPLIRFLLSRVGPATHKLVITNHHALLDGWSMPLVGRTLLGIYTELGGGPAVPAAADVAEYYRWLAGR
;
A
#
# COMPACT_ATOMS: atom_id res chain seq x y z
N THR A 1 -3.78 -24.51 23.82
CA THR A 1 -3.98 -23.40 24.79
C THR A 1 -4.33 -22.14 24.04
N VAL A 2 -5.00 -21.15 24.65
CA VAL A 2 -5.34 -19.88 23.97
C VAL A 2 -4.63 -18.70 24.64
N THR A 3 -4.06 -17.80 23.84
CA THR A 3 -3.50 -16.52 24.30
C THR A 3 -4.24 -15.35 23.65
N VAL A 4 -4.37 -14.22 24.34
CA VAL A 4 -5.13 -13.06 23.86
C VAL A 4 -4.29 -11.79 24.00
N ALA A 5 -4.17 -11.03 22.91
CA ALA A 5 -3.47 -9.76 22.89
C ALA A 5 -4.30 -8.62 23.52
N SER A 6 -3.62 -7.55 23.92
CA SER A 6 -4.31 -6.32 24.34
C SER A 6 -5.02 -5.65 23.15
N PRO A 7 -6.04 -4.79 23.39
CA PRO A 7 -6.75 -4.09 22.33
C PRO A 7 -5.84 -3.15 21.54
N ALA A 8 -4.91 -2.47 22.22
CA ALA A 8 -3.97 -1.56 21.59
C ALA A 8 -2.99 -2.29 20.64
N VAL A 9 -2.47 -3.45 21.06
CA VAL A 9 -1.65 -4.31 20.19
C VAL A 9 -2.49 -4.82 19.03
N THR A 10 -3.72 -5.26 19.31
CA THR A 10 -4.65 -5.74 18.27
C THR A 10 -4.93 -4.66 17.22
N GLU A 11 -5.22 -3.43 17.62
CA GLU A 11 -5.45 -2.30 16.69
C GLU A 11 -4.21 -1.98 15.84
N ALA A 12 -3.02 -2.04 16.44
CA ALA A 12 -1.78 -1.83 15.70
C ALA A 12 -1.60 -2.88 14.59
N LEU A 13 -1.85 -4.15 14.90
CA LEU A 13 -1.63 -5.28 13.97
C LEU A 13 -2.75 -5.44 12.94
N LEU A 14 -4.00 -5.16 13.32
CA LEU A 14 -5.16 -5.40 12.45
C LEU A 14 -5.54 -4.19 11.59
N THR A 15 -5.11 -2.98 11.98
CA THR A 15 -5.55 -1.74 11.32
C THR A 15 -4.35 -0.87 10.93
N THR A 16 -3.49 -0.53 11.89
CA THR A 16 -2.44 0.49 11.67
C THR A 16 -1.37 0.01 10.70
N LEU A 17 -0.78 -1.16 10.95
CA LEU A 17 0.25 -1.75 10.08
C LEU A 17 -0.31 -2.15 8.69
N PRO A 18 -1.47 -2.83 8.58
CA PRO A 18 -2.11 -3.10 7.29
C PRO A 18 -2.30 -1.85 6.44
N ALA A 19 -2.79 -0.75 7.04
CA ALA A 19 -2.98 0.52 6.34
C ALA A 19 -1.65 1.16 5.92
N ALA A 20 -0.66 1.20 6.81
CA ALA A 20 0.64 1.82 6.55
C ALA A 20 1.44 1.08 5.46
N TYR A 21 1.40 -0.26 5.46
CA TYR A 21 2.19 -1.10 4.55
C TYR A 21 1.39 -1.64 3.36
N ARG A 22 0.11 -1.28 3.20
CA ARG A 22 -0.79 -1.91 2.21
C ARG A 22 -0.78 -3.43 2.33
N ALA A 23 -0.76 -3.94 3.55
CA ALA A 23 -0.60 -5.35 3.85
C ALA A 23 -1.93 -5.99 4.29
N GLY A 24 -2.04 -7.30 4.17
CA GLY A 24 -3.07 -8.11 4.82
C GLY A 24 -2.77 -8.34 6.30
N VAL A 25 -3.79 -8.69 7.08
CA VAL A 25 -3.62 -9.08 8.49
C VAL A 25 -2.75 -10.34 8.62
N ASP A 26 -2.98 -11.30 7.75
CA ASP A 26 -2.22 -12.55 7.65
C ASP A 26 -0.73 -12.28 7.36
N GLU A 27 -0.40 -11.29 6.53
CA GLU A 27 0.98 -10.85 6.28
C GLU A 27 1.63 -10.28 7.55
N VAL A 28 0.89 -9.54 8.38
CA VAL A 28 1.37 -9.02 9.67
C VAL A 28 1.57 -10.14 10.70
N LEU A 29 0.64 -11.10 10.78
CA LEU A 29 0.76 -12.26 11.66
C LEU A 29 1.91 -13.17 11.24
N LEU A 30 2.17 -13.30 9.93
CA LEU A 30 3.32 -14.03 9.41
C LEU A 30 4.64 -13.36 9.81
N ALA A 31 4.71 -12.03 9.78
CA ALA A 31 5.85 -11.28 10.28
C ALA A 31 6.07 -11.50 11.79
N ALA A 32 4.99 -11.49 12.58
CA ALA A 32 5.05 -11.80 14.01
C ALA A 32 5.59 -13.22 14.26
N LEU A 33 5.15 -14.20 13.47
CA LEU A 33 5.66 -15.57 13.57
C LEU A 33 7.14 -15.68 13.20
N ALA A 34 7.57 -14.99 12.15
CA ALA A 34 8.97 -14.97 11.74
C ALA A 34 9.87 -14.36 12.83
N LEU A 35 9.46 -13.25 13.44
CA LEU A 35 10.15 -12.63 14.57
C LEU A 35 10.20 -13.57 15.79
N THR A 36 9.09 -14.23 16.10
CA THR A 36 8.97 -15.22 17.19
C THR A 36 9.96 -16.35 17.01
N LEU A 37 9.94 -16.99 15.84
CA LEU A 37 10.76 -18.16 15.54
C LEU A 37 12.24 -17.84 15.40
N ARG A 38 12.60 -16.62 14.98
CA ARG A 38 13.99 -16.14 15.00
C ARG A 38 14.46 -15.91 16.44
N ARG A 39 13.65 -15.27 17.27
CA ARG A 39 13.98 -15.05 18.69
C ARG A 39 14.17 -16.38 19.42
N TRP A 40 13.29 -17.35 19.15
CA TRP A 40 13.35 -18.69 19.70
C TRP A 40 14.54 -19.51 19.19
N GLY A 41 14.78 -19.48 17.87
CA GLY A 41 15.79 -20.29 17.20
C GLY A 41 17.23 -19.76 17.29
N GLY A 42 17.43 -18.56 17.84
CA GLY A 42 18.72 -17.89 17.91
C GLY A 42 18.98 -16.94 16.74
N ALA A 43 19.93 -16.01 16.94
CA ALA A 43 20.19 -14.89 16.02
C ALA A 43 20.67 -15.31 14.62
N ASP A 44 21.22 -16.52 14.48
CA ASP A 44 21.73 -17.07 13.21
C ASP A 44 20.62 -17.55 12.27
N ARG A 45 19.36 -17.58 12.72
CA ARG A 45 18.20 -17.93 11.88
C ARG A 45 17.81 -16.75 11.00
N ASP A 46 18.28 -16.75 9.76
CA ASP A 46 18.07 -15.70 8.76
C ASP A 46 16.72 -15.80 8.03
N ALA A 47 16.08 -16.97 8.05
CA ALA A 47 14.76 -17.22 7.49
C ALA A 47 14.00 -18.34 8.23
N VAL A 48 12.69 -18.36 8.04
CA VAL A 48 11.78 -19.39 8.53
C VAL A 48 10.92 -19.91 7.40
N THR A 49 10.49 -21.17 7.46
CA THR A 49 9.49 -21.72 6.53
C THR A 49 8.26 -22.11 7.33
N VAL A 50 7.10 -21.68 6.88
CA VAL A 50 5.82 -21.84 7.58
C VAL A 50 4.78 -22.33 6.56
N THR A 51 3.92 -23.25 6.97
CA THR A 51 2.71 -23.60 6.21
C THR A 51 1.64 -22.55 6.46
N LEU A 52 1.11 -21.96 5.40
CA LEU A 52 -0.06 -21.08 5.46
C LEU A 52 -1.31 -21.82 5.02
N GLU A 53 -2.43 -21.52 5.68
CA GLU A 53 -3.76 -21.87 5.20
C GLU A 53 -4.44 -20.69 4.49
N GLY A 54 -5.05 -20.98 3.34
CA GLY A 54 -5.92 -20.05 2.61
C GLY A 54 -7.32 -20.62 2.44
N HIS A 55 -8.31 -19.75 2.22
CA HIS A 55 -9.70 -20.18 2.13
C HIS A 55 -10.04 -20.92 0.83
N GLY A 56 -9.25 -20.77 -0.24
CA GLY A 56 -9.37 -21.51 -1.51
C GLY A 56 -10.55 -21.10 -2.38
N ARG A 57 -10.90 -19.81 -2.35
CA ARG A 57 -12.08 -19.24 -3.07
C ARG A 57 -11.72 -18.06 -3.97
N GLU A 58 -10.46 -17.91 -4.33
CA GLU A 58 -9.89 -16.69 -4.91
C GLU A 58 -10.18 -16.52 -6.42
N HIS A 59 -10.66 -17.58 -7.08
CA HIS A 59 -10.82 -17.62 -8.56
C HIS A 59 -12.25 -17.89 -9.05
N LEU A 60 -13.17 -18.22 -8.15
CA LEU A 60 -14.56 -18.56 -8.48
C LEU A 60 -15.50 -17.92 -7.47
N ASP A 61 -16.69 -17.49 -7.91
CA ASP A 61 -17.73 -17.07 -6.99
C ASP A 61 -18.30 -18.28 -6.25
N LEU A 62 -17.77 -18.51 -5.05
CA LEU A 62 -18.19 -19.57 -4.13
C LEU A 62 -18.90 -18.98 -2.91
N SER A 63 -19.35 -17.73 -2.96
CA SER A 63 -19.93 -17.02 -1.81
C SER A 63 -21.11 -17.75 -1.17
N GLY A 64 -21.93 -18.44 -1.98
CA GLY A 64 -23.05 -19.27 -1.52
C GLY A 64 -22.75 -20.77 -1.38
N THR A 65 -21.50 -21.20 -1.56
CA THR A 65 -21.16 -22.63 -1.59
C THR A 65 -20.56 -23.09 -0.26
N VAL A 66 -21.20 -24.12 0.32
CA VAL A 66 -20.71 -24.82 1.52
C VAL A 66 -19.86 -26.01 1.09
N GLY A 67 -18.67 -26.14 1.67
CA GLY A 67 -17.72 -27.20 1.38
C GLY A 67 -16.36 -26.90 2.01
N TRP A 68 -15.46 -27.87 1.97
CA TRP A 68 -14.08 -27.72 2.43
C TRP A 68 -13.20 -27.28 1.26
N PHE A 69 -12.87 -26.00 1.23
CA PHE A 69 -12.08 -25.36 0.16
C PHE A 69 -10.67 -24.98 0.61
N THR A 70 -10.35 -25.16 1.90
CA THR A 70 -9.05 -24.82 2.46
C THR A 70 -7.93 -25.45 1.65
N HIS A 71 -6.89 -24.66 1.40
CA HIS A 71 -5.65 -25.13 0.81
C HIS A 71 -4.48 -24.69 1.68
N GLU A 72 -3.41 -25.48 1.63
CA GLU A 72 -2.18 -25.23 2.38
C GLU A 72 -1.01 -25.07 1.42
N TYR A 73 -0.05 -24.23 1.78
CA TYR A 73 1.19 -24.07 1.03
C TYR A 73 2.33 -23.53 1.91
N PRO A 74 3.58 -23.92 1.64
CA PRO A 74 4.72 -23.42 2.39
C PRO A 74 5.15 -22.04 1.89
N VAL A 75 5.56 -21.18 2.80
CA VAL A 75 6.17 -19.88 2.52
C VAL A 75 7.48 -19.75 3.30
N ARG A 76 8.56 -19.39 2.60
CA ARG A 76 9.85 -19.07 3.22
C ARG A 76 9.97 -17.57 3.42
N ILE A 77 10.05 -17.12 4.67
CA ILE A 77 10.13 -15.71 5.05
C ILE A 77 11.53 -15.38 5.55
N PRO A 78 12.23 -14.40 4.95
CA PRO A 78 13.41 -13.80 5.56
C PRO A 78 13.04 -13.19 6.93
N ALA A 79 13.76 -13.59 7.98
CA ALA A 79 13.49 -13.18 9.35
C ALA A 79 14.53 -12.18 9.88
N ALA A 80 15.57 -11.88 9.11
CA ALA A 80 16.59 -10.89 9.45
C ALA A 80 16.06 -9.44 9.40
N GLY A 81 16.66 -8.56 10.21
CA GLY A 81 16.28 -7.14 10.27
C GLY A 81 15.35 -6.78 11.43
N ASP A 82 14.78 -5.58 11.35
CA ASP A 82 13.80 -5.04 12.30
C ASP A 82 12.35 -5.40 11.92
N ALA A 83 11.38 -4.92 12.72
CA ALA A 83 9.97 -5.25 12.53
C ALA A 83 9.42 -4.81 11.17
N GLY A 84 9.79 -3.62 10.69
CA GLY A 84 9.37 -3.12 9.38
C GLY A 84 9.97 -3.93 8.23
N THR A 85 11.24 -4.32 8.36
CA THR A 85 11.95 -5.14 7.37
C THR A 85 11.32 -6.53 7.27
N VAL A 86 11.07 -7.19 8.41
CA VAL A 86 10.45 -8.52 8.44
C VAL A 86 9.00 -8.46 7.97
N LEU A 87 8.26 -7.38 8.25
CA LEU A 87 6.91 -7.18 7.72
C LEU A 87 6.89 -7.08 6.19
N ARG A 88 7.76 -6.25 5.59
CA ARG A 88 7.90 -6.19 4.13
C ARG A 88 8.31 -7.55 3.55
N ALA A 89 9.23 -8.26 4.22
CA ALA A 89 9.67 -9.57 3.79
C ALA A 89 8.55 -10.63 3.85
N ALA A 90 7.72 -10.63 4.90
CA ALA A 90 6.57 -11.53 5.03
C ALA A 90 5.51 -11.26 3.95
N LYS A 91 5.22 -9.98 3.71
CA LYS A 91 4.33 -9.53 2.64
C LYS A 91 4.83 -9.99 1.27
N GLU A 92 6.08 -9.72 0.93
CA GLU A 92 6.67 -10.12 -0.35
C GLU A 92 6.76 -11.64 -0.48
N ALA A 93 7.16 -12.35 0.57
CA ALA A 93 7.24 -13.81 0.55
C ALA A 93 5.88 -14.44 0.22
N ARG A 94 4.79 -13.92 0.79
CA ARG A 94 3.43 -14.39 0.52
C ARG A 94 2.95 -13.99 -0.88
N ARG A 95 3.12 -12.74 -1.29
CA ARG A 95 2.62 -12.24 -2.58
C ARG A 95 3.36 -12.81 -3.79
N ASN A 96 4.61 -13.21 -3.61
CA ASN A 96 5.38 -13.89 -4.65
C ASN A 96 4.99 -15.38 -4.81
N VAL A 97 4.08 -15.92 -3.99
CA VAL A 97 3.54 -17.26 -4.19
C VAL A 97 2.57 -17.26 -5.39
N PRO A 98 2.84 -18.03 -6.46
CA PRO A 98 1.97 -18.08 -7.63
C PRO A 98 0.57 -18.60 -7.29
N GLY A 99 -0.46 -17.97 -7.87
CA GLY A 99 -1.85 -18.39 -7.70
C GLY A 99 -2.31 -18.46 -6.24
N GLN A 100 -1.69 -17.65 -5.36
CA GLN A 100 -1.94 -17.62 -3.92
C GLN A 100 -1.75 -18.97 -3.22
N GLY A 101 -0.96 -19.87 -3.81
CA GLY A 101 -0.63 -21.18 -3.22
C GLY A 101 -1.58 -22.32 -3.61
N LEU A 102 -2.70 -22.05 -4.30
CA LEU A 102 -3.68 -23.08 -4.67
C LEU A 102 -3.06 -24.25 -5.47
N GLY A 103 -2.08 -23.95 -6.34
CA GLY A 103 -1.41 -24.95 -7.14
C GLY A 103 -0.54 -25.93 -6.35
N TYR A 104 -0.11 -25.58 -5.13
CA TYR A 104 0.77 -26.44 -4.33
C TYR A 104 0.09 -27.76 -3.96
N GLY A 105 -1.12 -27.71 -3.39
CA GLY A 105 -1.86 -28.91 -3.02
C GLY A 105 -2.20 -29.80 -4.22
N VAL A 106 -2.53 -29.18 -5.37
CA VAL A 106 -2.79 -29.90 -6.62
C VAL A 106 -1.55 -30.66 -7.08
N LEU A 107 -0.40 -29.97 -7.16
CA LEU A 107 0.85 -30.60 -7.58
C LEU A 107 1.29 -31.69 -6.61
N ARG A 108 1.18 -31.44 -5.30
CA ARG A 108 1.63 -32.37 -4.26
C ARG A 108 0.79 -33.65 -4.18
N HIS A 109 -0.53 -33.54 -4.34
CA HIS A 109 -1.45 -34.65 -4.03
C HIS A 109 -2.17 -35.24 -5.23
N LEU A 110 -2.35 -34.49 -6.31
CA LEU A 110 -3.20 -34.89 -7.43
C LEU A 110 -2.43 -35.08 -8.74
N ASP A 111 -1.36 -34.32 -8.96
CA ASP A 111 -0.55 -34.38 -10.18
C ASP A 111 0.63 -35.36 -10.04
N PRO A 112 0.72 -36.42 -10.86
CA PRO A 112 1.87 -37.32 -10.88
C PRO A 112 3.21 -36.60 -11.14
N ALA A 113 3.20 -35.44 -11.81
CA ALA A 113 4.39 -34.64 -12.06
C ALA A 113 4.97 -34.01 -10.77
N GLY A 114 4.21 -33.94 -9.68
CA GLY A 114 4.64 -33.37 -8.40
C GLY A 114 5.21 -34.38 -7.40
N ALA A 115 5.62 -35.58 -7.83
CA ALA A 115 6.18 -36.61 -6.95
C ALA A 115 7.38 -36.12 -6.12
N GLU A 116 8.23 -35.25 -6.68
CA GLU A 116 9.34 -34.64 -5.93
C GLU A 116 8.85 -33.72 -4.81
N LEU A 117 7.82 -32.90 -5.06
CA LEU A 117 7.18 -32.08 -4.03
C LEU A 117 6.57 -32.96 -2.94
N ALA A 118 5.86 -34.02 -3.31
CA ALA A 118 5.22 -34.95 -2.37
C ALA A 118 6.22 -35.63 -1.42
N ALA A 119 7.46 -35.86 -1.88
CA ALA A 119 8.52 -36.45 -1.08
C ALA A 119 9.13 -35.50 -0.03
N VAL A 120 8.94 -34.18 -0.18
CA VAL A 120 9.41 -33.20 0.80
C VAL A 120 8.43 -33.11 1.97
N PRO A 121 8.88 -33.24 3.24
CA PRO A 121 8.03 -33.02 4.40
C PRO A 121 7.47 -31.59 4.44
N PRO A 122 6.23 -31.39 4.93
CA PRO A 122 5.72 -30.05 5.15
C PRO A 122 6.52 -29.33 6.25
N PRO A 123 6.49 -27.99 6.30
CA PRO A 123 7.04 -27.22 7.43
C PRO A 123 6.48 -27.67 8.78
N ASP A 124 7.33 -27.63 9.81
CA ASP A 124 6.98 -27.98 11.19
C ASP A 124 5.96 -27.03 11.84
N VAL A 125 5.78 -25.84 11.27
CA VAL A 125 4.95 -24.76 11.82
C VAL A 125 3.87 -24.36 10.83
N LEU A 126 2.63 -24.26 11.30
CA LEU A 126 1.47 -23.77 10.55
C LEU A 126 0.92 -22.48 11.16
N LEU A 127 0.53 -21.55 10.29
CA LEU A 127 -0.20 -20.34 10.65
C LEU A 127 -1.50 -20.27 9.84
N ASN A 128 -2.61 -20.14 10.54
CA ASN A 128 -3.93 -19.97 9.97
C ASN A 128 -4.58 -18.71 10.54
N TYR A 129 -5.14 -17.85 9.68
CA TYR A 129 -5.92 -16.70 10.11
C TYR A 129 -7.38 -16.86 9.70
N LEU A 130 -8.22 -17.17 10.68
CA LEU A 130 -9.65 -17.44 10.50
C LEU A 130 -10.49 -16.17 10.32
N GLY A 131 -9.87 -14.99 10.49
CA GLY A 131 -10.56 -13.73 10.36
C GLY A 131 -11.27 -13.28 11.63
N ARG A 132 -12.38 -12.57 11.42
CA ARG A 132 -13.16 -11.90 12.45
C ARG A 132 -14.51 -12.57 12.57
N PHE A 133 -14.92 -12.90 13.78
CA PHE A 133 -16.22 -13.53 14.03
C PHE A 133 -17.15 -12.53 14.70
N SER A 134 -17.89 -11.78 13.88
CA SER A 134 -18.85 -10.81 14.40
C SER A 134 -20.14 -11.49 14.89
N PRO A 135 -20.69 -11.08 16.04
CA PRO A 135 -21.97 -11.60 16.51
C PRO A 135 -23.10 -11.24 15.53
N LEU A 136 -24.05 -12.16 15.36
CA LEU A 136 -25.22 -11.98 14.49
C LEU A 136 -26.15 -10.91 15.07
N THR A 137 -26.13 -9.71 14.49
CA THR A 137 -26.98 -8.60 14.90
C THR A 137 -28.47 -8.92 14.71
N GLY A 138 -29.30 -8.56 15.67
CA GLY A 138 -30.77 -8.59 15.54
C GLY A 138 -31.43 -9.96 15.73
N THR A 139 -30.67 -11.03 16.00
CA THR A 139 -31.21 -12.38 16.13
C THR A 139 -31.44 -12.80 17.60
N GLY A 140 -30.86 -12.07 18.57
CA GLY A 140 -30.88 -12.42 20.00
C GLY A 140 -29.97 -13.60 20.37
N TRP A 141 -29.39 -14.28 19.38
CA TRP A 141 -28.40 -15.33 19.57
C TRP A 141 -27.04 -14.73 19.93
N ARG A 142 -26.34 -15.38 20.85
CA ARG A 142 -24.98 -15.03 21.26
C ARG A 142 -24.13 -16.30 21.23
N LEU A 143 -22.87 -16.16 20.84
CA LEU A 143 -21.89 -17.23 21.01
C LEU A 143 -21.73 -17.49 22.53
N PRO A 144 -21.58 -18.76 22.96
CA PRO A 144 -21.17 -19.07 24.34
C PRO A 144 -19.80 -18.43 24.62
N ASP A 145 -19.49 -18.20 25.91
CA ASP A 145 -18.38 -17.36 26.37
C ASP A 145 -17.10 -17.38 25.49
N GLN A 146 -16.91 -16.28 24.77
CA GLN A 146 -15.69 -15.75 24.13
C GLN A 146 -15.06 -16.49 22.95
N ASP A 147 -15.13 -17.81 22.84
CA ASP A 147 -14.47 -18.53 21.74
C ASP A 147 -15.42 -18.72 20.55
N ALA A 148 -15.21 -17.94 19.49
CA ALA A 148 -16.01 -18.02 18.27
C ALA A 148 -15.73 -19.28 17.43
N PHE A 149 -14.63 -19.97 17.74
CA PHE A 149 -14.16 -21.15 17.06
C PHE A 149 -13.48 -22.07 18.06
N SER A 150 -13.89 -23.34 18.09
CA SER A 150 -13.25 -24.39 18.86
C SER A 150 -13.34 -25.68 18.06
N VAL A 151 -12.19 -26.32 17.83
CA VAL A 151 -12.13 -27.62 17.17
C VAL A 151 -11.97 -28.69 18.25
N VAL A 152 -12.87 -29.67 18.25
CA VAL A 152 -12.72 -30.86 19.09
C VAL A 152 -12.17 -31.98 18.23
N GLU A 153 -10.96 -32.42 18.55
CA GLU A 153 -10.28 -33.50 17.85
C GLU A 153 -10.20 -34.75 18.73
N PRO A 154 -10.26 -35.96 18.15
CA PRO A 154 -10.01 -37.18 18.91
C PRO A 154 -8.58 -37.22 19.43
N ASP A 155 -8.36 -37.71 20.66
CA ASP A 155 -7.02 -37.85 21.26
C ASP A 155 -6.04 -38.68 20.41
N ALA A 156 -6.56 -39.59 19.58
CA ALA A 156 -5.77 -40.44 18.70
C ALA A 156 -5.46 -39.82 17.32
N LYS A 157 -5.91 -38.58 17.04
CA LYS A 157 -5.62 -37.91 15.77
C LYS A 157 -4.12 -37.64 15.69
N ALA A 158 -3.49 -38.08 14.60
CA ALA A 158 -2.12 -37.72 14.31
C ALA A 158 -2.02 -36.22 13.99
N LEU A 159 -1.04 -35.54 14.58
CA LEU A 159 -0.74 -34.15 14.25
C LEU A 159 0.02 -34.07 12.93
N GLU A 160 -0.37 -33.15 12.07
CA GLU A 160 0.26 -32.91 10.78
C GLU A 160 1.47 -31.96 10.88
N GLN A 161 1.48 -31.09 11.91
CA GLN A 161 2.55 -30.14 12.20
C GLN A 161 2.97 -30.24 13.66
N ILE A 162 4.23 -29.86 13.94
CA ILE A 162 4.77 -29.82 15.32
C ILE A 162 4.13 -28.69 16.11
N LEU A 163 3.84 -27.57 15.45
CA LEU A 163 3.21 -26.39 16.04
C LEU A 163 2.22 -25.75 15.06
N ALA A 164 0.98 -25.56 15.48
CA ALA A 164 -0.03 -24.83 14.71
C ALA A 164 -0.59 -23.66 15.52
N LEU A 165 -0.67 -22.50 14.87
CA LEU A 165 -1.27 -21.29 15.40
C LEU A 165 -2.53 -20.96 14.59
N ASN A 166 -3.69 -21.08 15.22
CA ASN A 166 -4.96 -20.58 14.66
C ASN A 166 -5.25 -19.20 15.27
N CYS A 167 -5.17 -18.17 14.44
CA CYS A 167 -5.41 -16.79 14.81
C CYS A 167 -6.84 -16.36 14.43
N PHE A 168 -7.52 -15.68 15.34
CA PHE A 168 -8.87 -15.16 15.13
C PHE A 168 -9.12 -13.93 16.00
N VAL A 169 -10.18 -13.17 15.70
CA VAL A 169 -10.50 -11.95 16.44
C VAL A 169 -11.75 -12.15 17.27
N HIS A 170 -11.60 -11.98 18.58
CA HIS A 170 -12.73 -11.86 19.51
C HIS A 170 -13.35 -10.47 19.36
N GLU A 171 -14.59 -10.45 18.87
CA GLU A 171 -15.39 -9.24 18.75
C GLU A 171 -16.15 -9.01 20.07
N GLY A 172 -15.65 -8.09 20.89
CA GLY A 172 -16.30 -7.60 22.11
C GLY A 172 -16.42 -6.08 22.10
N ASP A 173 -16.46 -5.46 23.28
CA ASP A 173 -16.43 -3.98 23.38
C ASP A 173 -15.21 -3.37 22.68
N GLN A 174 -14.09 -4.10 22.69
CA GLN A 174 -12.89 -3.82 21.91
C GLN A 174 -12.38 -5.11 21.26
N PRO A 175 -12.03 -5.09 19.97
CA PRO A 175 -11.47 -6.26 19.28
C PRO A 175 -10.17 -6.73 19.92
N ARG A 176 -10.01 -8.06 20.04
CA ARG A 176 -8.78 -8.68 20.54
C ARG A 176 -8.34 -9.84 19.65
N LEU A 177 -7.07 -9.85 19.26
CA LEU A 177 -6.45 -10.99 18.59
C LEU A 177 -6.29 -12.13 19.61
N ALA A 178 -6.92 -13.26 19.32
CA ALA A 178 -6.77 -14.52 20.01
C ALA A 178 -5.96 -15.49 19.16
N VAL A 179 -5.13 -16.31 19.80
CA VAL A 179 -4.34 -17.34 19.15
C VAL A 179 -4.54 -18.64 19.91
N GLU A 180 -5.09 -19.64 19.23
CA GLU A 180 -5.12 -21.03 19.69
C GLU A 180 -3.83 -21.72 19.25
N TRP A 181 -3.19 -22.38 20.21
CA TRP A 181 -1.93 -23.09 20.06
C TRP A 181 -2.17 -24.59 20.17
N THR A 182 -1.80 -25.32 19.12
CA THR A 182 -1.75 -26.78 19.08
C THR A 182 -0.30 -27.19 18.89
N ALA A 183 0.23 -28.04 19.78
CA ALA A 183 1.63 -28.44 19.76
C ALA A 183 1.78 -29.94 20.01
N ALA A 184 2.71 -30.57 19.29
CA ALA A 184 3.11 -31.95 19.51
C ALA A 184 3.92 -32.06 20.80
N THR A 185 3.26 -32.42 21.90
CA THR A 185 3.83 -32.34 23.26
C THR A 185 5.02 -33.27 23.52
N GLU A 186 5.20 -34.32 22.71
CA GLU A 186 6.38 -35.17 22.74
C GLU A 186 7.64 -34.48 22.16
N VAL A 187 7.45 -33.43 21.36
CA VAL A 187 8.51 -32.63 20.75
C VAL A 187 8.65 -31.27 21.41
N VAL A 188 7.52 -30.59 21.67
CA VAL A 188 7.44 -29.27 22.29
C VAL A 188 6.97 -29.42 23.74
N THR A 189 7.92 -29.31 24.68
CA THR A 189 7.60 -29.39 26.11
C THR A 189 6.71 -28.20 26.55
N PRO A 190 5.98 -28.32 27.67
CA PRO A 190 5.20 -27.21 28.21
C PRO A 190 6.01 -25.92 28.42
N ASP A 191 7.24 -26.04 28.91
CA ASP A 191 8.14 -24.89 29.10
C ASP A 191 8.57 -24.27 27.77
N ALA A 192 8.83 -25.10 26.74
CA ALA A 192 9.13 -24.62 25.40
C ALA A 192 7.94 -23.90 24.77
N LEU A 193 6.73 -24.43 24.94
CA LEU A 193 5.50 -23.78 24.47
C LEU A 193 5.27 -22.44 25.18
N ALA A 194 5.43 -22.39 26.50
CA ALA A 194 5.28 -21.15 27.26
C ALA A 194 6.28 -20.08 26.81
N ALA A 195 7.53 -20.46 26.54
CA ALA A 195 8.54 -19.52 26.10
C ALA A 195 8.36 -19.09 24.63
N LEU A 196 7.80 -19.95 23.77
CA LEU A 196 7.31 -19.56 22.43
C LEU A 196 6.16 -18.55 22.52
N GLN A 197 5.21 -18.74 23.44
CA GLN A 197 4.11 -17.80 23.68
C GLN A 197 4.61 -16.44 24.18
N THR A 198 5.62 -16.43 25.06
CA THR A 198 6.28 -15.18 25.47
C THR A 198 7.00 -14.51 24.29
N ALA A 199 7.72 -15.27 23.46
CA ALA A 199 8.40 -14.72 22.29
C ALA A 199 7.41 -14.17 21.24
N TRP A 200 6.23 -14.78 21.12
CA TRP A 200 5.13 -14.29 20.31
C TRP A 200 4.58 -12.98 20.84
N ASP A 201 4.25 -12.91 22.13
CA ASP A 201 3.77 -11.67 22.75
C ASP A 201 4.79 -10.52 22.60
N ASP A 202 6.08 -10.80 22.80
CA ASP A 202 7.16 -9.85 22.55
C ASP A 202 7.17 -9.37 21.09
N ALA A 203 6.98 -10.28 20.12
CA ALA A 203 6.95 -9.94 18.69
C ALA A 203 5.73 -9.07 18.33
N LEU A 204 4.56 -9.36 18.91
CA LEU A 204 3.36 -8.51 18.74
C LEU A 204 3.59 -7.11 19.31
N HIS A 205 4.19 -7.00 20.50
CA HIS A 205 4.53 -5.71 21.09
C HIS A 205 5.59 -4.95 20.28
N GLN A 206 6.57 -5.65 19.72
CA GLN A 206 7.58 -5.04 18.84
C GLN A 206 6.93 -4.46 17.57
N LEU A 207 6.00 -5.19 16.94
CA LEU A 207 5.23 -4.70 15.79
C LEU A 207 4.31 -3.53 16.19
N ALA A 208 3.68 -3.59 17.36
CA ALA A 208 2.83 -2.51 17.86
C ALA A 208 3.62 -1.23 18.21
N GLU A 209 4.86 -1.36 18.70
CA GLU A 209 5.79 -0.23 18.85
C GLU A 209 6.17 0.35 17.50
N HIS A 210 6.55 -0.50 16.55
CA HIS A 210 6.87 -0.07 15.19
C HIS A 210 5.71 0.71 14.55
N ALA A 211 4.47 0.28 14.76
CA ALA A 211 3.28 0.94 14.24
C ALA A 211 3.12 2.40 14.69
N ARG A 212 3.66 2.79 15.86
CA ARG A 212 3.61 4.18 16.34
C ARG A 212 4.43 5.16 15.51
N HIS A 213 5.45 4.64 14.82
CA HIS A 213 6.43 5.43 14.06
C HIS A 213 6.45 5.05 12.58
N ALA A 214 5.72 4.02 12.18
CA ALA A 214 5.66 3.56 10.81
C ALA A 214 5.03 4.63 9.92
N THR A 215 5.83 5.14 8.99
CA THR A 215 5.36 5.95 7.85
C THR A 215 4.85 5.07 6.70
N GLY A 216 4.83 3.76 6.89
CA GLY A 216 4.54 2.77 5.86
C GLY A 216 5.79 2.25 5.16
N GLY A 217 5.60 1.83 3.92
CA GLY A 217 6.67 1.44 3.02
C GLY A 217 6.13 0.59 1.89
N LEU A 218 6.34 1.07 0.66
CA LEU A 218 6.01 0.30 -0.53
C LEU A 218 6.98 -0.89 -0.66
N THR A 219 6.46 -1.94 -1.27
CA THR A 219 7.19 -3.14 -1.66
C THR A 219 6.99 -3.39 -3.16
N PRO A 220 7.85 -4.17 -3.83
CA PRO A 220 7.71 -4.44 -5.25
C PRO A 220 6.30 -4.89 -5.68
N SER A 221 5.62 -5.70 -4.87
CA SER A 221 4.25 -6.15 -5.16
C SER A 221 3.18 -5.04 -5.12
N ASP A 222 3.48 -3.86 -4.57
CA ASP A 222 2.57 -2.71 -4.61
C ASP A 222 2.67 -1.91 -5.91
N LEU A 223 3.74 -2.12 -6.68
CA LEU A 223 4.09 -1.33 -7.86
C LEU A 223 4.12 -2.20 -9.12
N PRO A 224 3.02 -2.89 -9.47
CA PRO A 224 3.02 -3.89 -10.55
C PRO A 224 3.25 -3.31 -11.96
N LEU A 225 3.28 -1.98 -12.09
CA LEU A 225 3.47 -1.28 -13.37
C LEU A 225 4.94 -0.98 -13.68
N VAL A 226 5.85 -1.18 -12.71
CA VAL A 226 7.29 -0.95 -12.85
C VAL A 226 8.07 -2.09 -12.22
N ALA A 227 9.24 -2.42 -12.76
CA ALA A 227 10.08 -3.49 -12.22
C ALA A 227 11.15 -2.89 -11.29
N LEU A 228 10.76 -2.51 -10.08
CA LEU A 228 11.68 -1.94 -9.08
C LEU A 228 11.98 -2.92 -7.96
N ASP A 229 13.25 -3.00 -7.57
CA ASP A 229 13.64 -3.68 -6.34
C ASP A 229 13.39 -2.79 -5.10
N GLN A 230 13.49 -3.39 -3.91
CA GLN A 230 13.25 -2.65 -2.67
C GLN A 230 14.21 -1.47 -2.48
N ALA A 231 15.47 -1.58 -2.94
CA ALA A 231 16.45 -0.51 -2.77
C ALA A 231 16.12 0.72 -3.63
N ALA A 232 15.61 0.52 -4.85
CA ALA A 232 15.10 1.56 -5.71
C ALA A 232 13.85 2.23 -5.11
N ILE A 233 12.92 1.44 -4.56
CA ILE A 233 11.72 1.98 -3.88
C ILE A 233 12.11 2.83 -2.66
N ASP A 234 12.97 2.30 -1.79
CA ASP A 234 13.49 3.02 -0.62
C ASP A 234 14.20 4.32 -1.04
N ALA A 235 14.85 4.33 -2.22
CA ALA A 235 15.47 5.54 -2.77
C ALA A 235 14.46 6.61 -3.15
N LEU A 236 13.32 6.22 -3.73
CA LEU A 236 12.24 7.15 -4.07
C LEU A 236 11.55 7.70 -2.81
N GLU A 237 11.32 6.86 -1.80
CA GLU A 237 10.67 7.26 -0.54
C GLU A 237 11.52 8.20 0.33
N ARG A 238 12.83 8.35 0.04
CA ARG A 238 13.71 9.33 0.73
C ARG A 238 13.28 10.79 0.54
N SER A 239 12.59 11.12 -0.55
CA SER A 239 12.10 12.47 -0.81
C SER A 239 10.74 12.76 -0.16
N GLY A 240 10.07 11.73 0.34
CA GLY A 240 8.79 11.80 1.02
C GLY A 240 7.90 10.59 0.71
N PRO A 241 6.70 10.50 1.34
CA PRO A 241 5.79 9.38 1.13
C PRO A 241 5.33 9.28 -0.33
N VAL A 242 5.44 8.09 -0.91
CA VAL A 242 5.05 7.79 -2.28
C VAL A 242 3.70 7.06 -2.29
N GLN A 243 2.76 7.51 -3.12
CA GLN A 243 1.50 6.82 -3.35
C GLN A 243 1.63 5.75 -4.42
N ASP A 244 2.33 6.02 -5.52
CA ASP A 244 2.45 5.08 -6.62
C ASP A 244 3.64 5.42 -7.50
N VAL A 245 4.05 4.47 -8.33
CA VAL A 245 5.10 4.64 -9.33
C VAL A 245 4.61 4.05 -10.65
N TRP A 246 4.62 4.87 -11.69
CA TRP A 246 4.18 4.48 -13.03
C TRP A 246 5.35 4.55 -14.01
N PRO A 247 5.32 3.77 -15.11
CA PRO A 247 6.31 3.89 -16.16
C PRO A 247 6.23 5.28 -16.80
N ALA A 248 7.36 5.94 -17.03
CA ALA A 248 7.37 7.16 -17.82
C ALA A 248 7.14 6.84 -19.30
N THR A 249 6.35 7.67 -19.99
CA THR A 249 6.20 7.53 -21.45
C THR A 249 7.51 7.89 -22.16
N PRO A 250 7.80 7.35 -23.37
CA PRO A 250 9.01 7.71 -24.10
C PRO A 250 9.18 9.22 -24.33
N LEU A 251 8.07 9.94 -24.48
CA LEU A 251 8.08 11.39 -24.57
C LEU A 251 8.53 12.03 -23.25
N GLN A 252 7.98 11.60 -22.11
CA GLN A 252 8.39 12.10 -20.80
C GLN A 252 9.88 11.84 -20.51
N VAL A 253 10.40 10.66 -20.89
CA VAL A 253 11.84 10.36 -20.77
C VAL A 253 12.68 11.35 -21.58
N GLY A 254 12.32 11.57 -22.85
CA GLY A 254 13.02 12.52 -23.72
C GLY A 254 12.97 13.96 -23.20
N LEU A 255 11.77 14.43 -22.82
CA LEU A 255 11.58 15.78 -22.27
C LEU A 255 12.37 15.97 -20.97
N SER A 256 12.32 15.01 -20.06
CA SER A 256 13.09 15.04 -18.81
C SER A 256 14.59 15.13 -19.08
N PHE A 257 15.12 14.30 -19.98
CA PHE A 257 16.52 14.34 -20.36
C PHE A 257 16.93 15.70 -20.91
N HIS A 258 16.17 16.25 -21.86
CA HIS A 258 16.46 17.57 -22.44
C HIS A 258 16.46 18.68 -21.38
N THR A 259 15.53 18.65 -20.43
CA THR A 259 15.50 19.64 -19.33
C THR A 259 16.71 19.49 -18.40
N MET A 260 17.15 18.25 -18.10
CA MET A 260 18.29 17.99 -17.21
C MET A 260 19.65 18.34 -17.81
N VAL A 261 19.82 18.24 -19.14
CA VAL A 261 21.10 18.55 -19.82
C VAL A 261 21.16 19.98 -20.36
N ARG A 262 20.10 20.76 -20.17
CA ARG A 262 20.00 22.16 -20.58
C ARG A 262 20.97 23.02 -19.77
N ASP A 263 21.61 24.00 -20.41
CA ASP A 263 22.35 25.05 -19.70
C ASP A 263 21.38 26.01 -19.00
N ASP A 264 21.69 26.45 -17.79
CA ASP A 264 20.87 27.42 -17.05
C ASP A 264 20.65 28.73 -17.83
N GLN A 265 21.52 29.04 -18.80
CA GLN A 265 21.39 30.21 -19.67
C GLN A 265 20.42 30.04 -20.84
N ASP A 266 20.06 28.80 -21.20
CA ASP A 266 19.14 28.51 -22.30
C ASP A 266 17.68 28.67 -21.85
N ALA A 267 16.79 29.06 -22.76
CA ALA A 267 15.36 29.09 -22.45
C ALA A 267 14.82 27.68 -22.24
N ASP A 268 14.05 27.47 -21.17
CA ASP A 268 13.32 26.22 -20.95
C ASP A 268 12.09 26.18 -21.87
N VAL A 269 12.25 25.54 -23.03
CA VAL A 269 11.21 25.41 -24.06
C VAL A 269 10.04 24.52 -23.65
N TYR A 270 10.12 23.85 -22.49
CA TYR A 270 9.07 22.98 -21.97
C TYR A 270 8.24 23.62 -20.86
N VAL A 271 8.50 24.89 -20.51
CA VAL A 271 7.58 25.66 -19.67
C VAL A 271 6.40 26.13 -20.53
N VAL A 272 5.21 25.65 -20.18
CA VAL A 272 3.95 26.06 -20.81
C VAL A 272 3.17 26.93 -19.82
N GLN A 273 2.67 28.06 -20.29
CA GLN A 273 1.90 28.99 -19.48
C GLN A 273 0.57 29.33 -20.16
N ALA A 274 -0.54 29.12 -19.42
CA ALA A 274 -1.88 29.49 -19.83
C ALA A 274 -2.40 30.61 -18.92
N VAL A 275 -2.96 31.67 -19.52
CA VAL A 275 -3.54 32.81 -18.80
C VAL A 275 -5.03 32.90 -19.09
N THR A 276 -5.85 32.85 -18.05
CA THR A 276 -7.31 32.97 -18.13
C THR A 276 -7.77 34.20 -17.37
N THR A 277 -8.53 35.07 -18.03
CA THR A 277 -9.21 36.19 -17.36
C THR A 277 -10.50 35.68 -16.71
N LEU A 278 -10.69 36.01 -15.44
CA LEU A 278 -11.88 35.72 -14.65
C LEU A 278 -12.58 37.02 -14.30
N GLU A 279 -13.85 37.15 -14.66
CA GLU A 279 -14.68 38.32 -14.38
C GLU A 279 -15.75 37.99 -13.34
N GLY A 280 -15.99 38.92 -12.42
CA GLY A 280 -16.96 38.78 -11.33
C GLY A 280 -16.33 38.71 -9.95
N GLU A 281 -17.19 38.45 -8.95
CA GLU A 281 -16.75 38.22 -7.57
C GLU A 281 -15.98 36.90 -7.48
N LEU A 282 -14.76 36.96 -6.94
CA LEU A 282 -13.89 35.82 -6.75
C LEU A 282 -13.45 35.78 -5.30
N ASP A 283 -13.54 34.61 -4.68
CA ASP A 283 -12.95 34.28 -3.38
C ASP A 283 -11.54 33.67 -3.63
N PRO A 284 -10.44 34.42 -3.42
CA PRO A 284 -9.11 33.93 -3.75
C PRO A 284 -8.68 32.73 -2.89
N ASP A 285 -9.16 32.64 -1.65
CA ASP A 285 -8.82 31.56 -0.72
C ASP A 285 -9.55 30.27 -1.10
N ARG A 286 -10.80 30.37 -1.55
CA ARG A 286 -11.52 29.24 -2.13
C ARG A 286 -10.86 28.74 -3.41
N LEU A 287 -10.36 29.63 -4.27
CA LEU A 287 -9.66 29.20 -5.48
C LEU A 287 -8.35 28.47 -5.17
N ALA A 288 -7.59 28.93 -4.17
CA ALA A 288 -6.40 28.22 -3.69
C ALA A 288 -6.73 26.84 -3.09
N ARG A 289 -7.83 26.73 -2.33
CA ARG A 289 -8.33 25.42 -1.84
C ARG A 289 -8.77 24.51 -2.99
N ALA A 290 -9.44 25.05 -4.00
CA ALA A 290 -9.84 24.30 -5.18
C ALA A 290 -8.62 23.77 -5.96
N ALA A 291 -7.54 24.55 -6.07
CA ALA A 291 -6.29 24.11 -6.70
C ALA A 291 -5.62 22.98 -5.90
N ARG A 292 -5.58 23.07 -4.57
CA ARG A 292 -5.09 21.96 -3.72
C ARG A 292 -5.92 20.69 -3.92
N GLU A 293 -7.23 20.83 -3.97
CA GLU A 293 -8.15 19.71 -4.12
C GLU A 293 -8.10 19.09 -5.52
N LEU A 294 -7.88 19.89 -6.56
CA LEU A 294 -7.56 19.41 -7.90
C LEU A 294 -6.33 18.48 -7.88
N LEU A 295 -5.22 18.92 -7.29
CA LEU A 295 -4.00 18.10 -7.19
C LEU A 295 -4.25 16.83 -6.38
N ARG A 296 -5.01 16.92 -5.29
CA ARG A 296 -5.37 15.76 -4.45
C ARG A 296 -6.22 14.74 -5.21
N ARG A 297 -7.22 15.20 -5.99
CA ARG A 297 -8.15 14.35 -6.75
C ARG A 297 -7.58 13.84 -8.07
N THR A 298 -6.47 14.40 -8.55
CA THR A 298 -5.89 14.06 -9.86
C THR A 298 -4.42 13.67 -9.70
N PRO A 299 -4.13 12.38 -9.42
CA PRO A 299 -2.76 11.91 -9.17
C PRO A 299 -1.76 12.23 -10.29
N SER A 300 -2.19 12.22 -11.55
CA SER A 300 -1.35 12.60 -12.70
C SER A 300 -0.88 14.04 -12.70
N LEU A 301 -1.50 14.95 -11.93
CA LEU A 301 -1.00 16.33 -11.77
C LEU A 301 0.06 16.48 -10.68
N ARG A 302 0.27 15.45 -9.86
CA ARG A 302 1.27 15.45 -8.79
C ARG A 302 2.57 14.78 -9.18
N VAL A 303 2.62 14.13 -10.35
CA VAL A 303 3.80 13.35 -10.74
C VAL A 303 5.02 14.24 -10.93
N HIS A 304 6.16 13.68 -10.55
CA HIS A 304 7.48 14.13 -10.98
C HIS A 304 8.23 12.93 -11.60
N LEU A 305 9.29 13.22 -12.35
CA LEU A 305 10.07 12.23 -13.10
C LEU A 305 11.39 11.97 -12.35
N ALA A 306 11.50 10.81 -11.73
CA ALA A 306 12.69 10.42 -10.97
C ALA A 306 13.42 9.27 -11.66
N THR A 307 14.72 9.17 -11.42
CA THR A 307 15.51 8.00 -11.81
C THR A 307 15.45 6.94 -10.72
N ALA A 308 15.05 5.73 -11.10
CA ALA A 308 15.03 4.55 -10.24
C ALA A 308 15.83 3.43 -10.93
N GLY A 309 17.03 3.15 -10.42
CA GLY A 309 18.00 2.31 -11.14
C GLY A 309 18.40 2.97 -12.46
N ASP A 310 18.22 2.26 -13.58
CA ASP A 310 18.51 2.76 -14.93
C ASP A 310 17.27 3.33 -15.65
N GLU A 311 16.10 3.34 -14.99
CA GLU A 311 14.83 3.78 -15.58
C GLU A 311 14.40 5.16 -15.07
N VAL A 312 13.73 5.93 -15.95
CA VAL A 312 12.98 7.12 -15.54
C VAL A 312 11.53 6.71 -15.31
N VAL A 313 11.01 7.02 -14.13
CA VAL A 313 9.66 6.67 -13.70
C VAL A 313 8.86 7.92 -13.31
N GLN A 314 7.54 7.81 -13.37
CA GLN A 314 6.63 8.80 -12.80
C GLN A 314 6.36 8.45 -11.34
N VAL A 315 6.85 9.28 -10.42
CA VAL A 315 6.58 9.12 -8.99
C VAL A 315 5.36 9.96 -8.65
N VAL A 316 4.35 9.34 -8.04
CA VAL A 316 3.15 10.01 -7.52
C VAL A 316 3.35 10.22 -6.01
N PRO A 317 3.63 11.44 -5.53
CA PRO A 317 3.73 11.73 -4.09
C PRO A 317 2.39 11.46 -3.39
N ALA A 318 2.38 11.02 -2.13
CA ALA A 318 1.15 10.77 -1.39
C ALA A 318 0.34 12.03 -1.11
N GLU A 319 1.01 13.15 -0.87
CA GLU A 319 0.40 14.45 -0.61
C GLU A 319 0.69 15.45 -1.74
N PRO A 320 -0.26 16.34 -2.08
CA PRO A 320 -0.04 17.35 -3.11
C PRO A 320 0.87 18.48 -2.61
N THR A 321 1.89 18.82 -3.40
CA THR A 321 2.64 20.08 -3.24
C THR A 321 1.95 21.19 -4.04
N LEU A 322 1.35 22.16 -3.36
CA LEU A 322 0.75 23.33 -4.01
C LEU A 322 1.72 24.50 -4.02
N ASP A 323 2.19 24.90 -5.21
CA ASP A 323 2.80 26.21 -5.43
C ASP A 323 1.73 27.20 -5.92
N TRP A 324 1.32 28.09 -5.02
CA TRP A 324 0.27 29.08 -5.25
C TRP A 324 0.77 30.47 -4.87
N ARG A 325 0.79 31.39 -5.83
CA ARG A 325 1.20 32.77 -5.63
C ARG A 325 0.05 33.75 -5.88
N ARG A 326 0.06 34.87 -5.15
CA ARG A 326 -0.78 36.04 -5.44
C ARG A 326 0.10 37.23 -5.66
N ASP A 327 -0.14 37.96 -6.75
CA ASP A 327 0.65 39.12 -7.13
C ASP A 327 -0.17 39.99 -8.08
N ASP A 328 -0.49 41.22 -7.66
CA ASP A 328 -1.36 42.11 -8.43
C ASP A 328 -0.59 42.89 -9.52
N ASP A 329 0.76 42.88 -9.49
CA ASP A 329 1.58 43.35 -10.62
C ASP A 329 1.67 42.26 -11.71
N PHE A 330 0.55 42.06 -12.41
CA PHE A 330 0.38 40.97 -13.36
C PHE A 330 1.51 40.91 -14.41
N ASP A 331 1.90 42.02 -15.01
CA ASP A 331 2.85 42.04 -16.13
C ASP A 331 4.27 41.63 -15.70
N THR A 332 4.69 41.99 -14.50
CA THR A 332 5.96 41.52 -13.92
C THR A 332 5.82 40.07 -13.45
N ALA A 333 4.70 39.75 -12.79
CA ALA A 333 4.47 38.46 -12.16
C ALA A 333 4.42 37.31 -13.19
N VAL A 334 3.69 37.51 -14.29
CA VAL A 334 3.50 36.50 -15.35
C VAL A 334 4.80 36.17 -16.08
N ARG A 335 5.65 37.18 -16.35
CA ARG A 335 6.96 37.01 -16.98
C ARG A 335 7.95 36.33 -16.04
N SER A 336 7.96 36.73 -14.76
CA SER A 336 8.78 36.09 -13.73
C SER A 336 8.40 34.63 -13.54
N GLU A 337 7.10 34.31 -13.58
CA GLU A 337 6.63 32.93 -13.50
C GLU A 337 7.04 32.09 -14.71
N LEU A 338 6.95 32.63 -15.94
CA LEU A 338 7.38 31.95 -17.16
C LEU A 338 8.89 31.68 -17.18
N ALA A 339 9.68 32.58 -16.59
CA ALA A 339 11.14 32.46 -16.53
C ALA A 339 11.64 31.50 -15.44
N ARG A 340 10.77 31.04 -14.54
CA ARG A 340 11.15 30.13 -13.44
C ARG A 340 11.17 28.68 -13.96
N PRO A 341 12.33 28.04 -14.12
CA PRO A 341 12.42 26.69 -14.70
C PRO A 341 11.77 25.66 -13.79
N PHE A 342 11.44 24.50 -14.35
CA PHE A 342 11.09 23.31 -13.57
C PHE A 342 12.28 22.35 -13.49
N ASP A 343 12.42 21.70 -12.34
CA ASP A 343 13.21 20.47 -12.24
C ASP A 343 12.24 19.30 -12.40
N PRO A 344 12.33 18.48 -13.47
CA PRO A 344 11.46 17.32 -13.64
C PRO A 344 11.52 16.34 -12.48
N ALA A 345 12.64 16.26 -11.74
CA ALA A 345 12.82 15.40 -10.58
C ALA A 345 12.28 15.98 -9.28
N GLY A 346 11.89 17.27 -9.28
CA GLY A 346 11.35 17.96 -8.12
C GLY A 346 9.88 18.33 -8.29
N PRO A 347 8.95 17.80 -7.48
CA PRO A 347 7.57 18.29 -7.49
C PRO A 347 7.49 19.71 -6.88
N PRO A 348 6.52 20.55 -7.30
CA PRO A 348 5.49 20.27 -8.29
C PRO A 348 5.90 20.67 -9.72
N LEU A 349 5.35 19.95 -10.70
CA LEU A 349 5.49 20.29 -12.13
C LEU A 349 4.36 21.19 -12.67
N ILE A 350 3.55 21.76 -11.76
CA ILE A 350 2.48 22.72 -12.05
C ILE A 350 2.39 23.77 -10.93
N ARG A 351 2.17 25.02 -11.31
CA ARG A 351 2.17 26.20 -10.44
C ARG A 351 1.02 27.12 -10.81
N PHE A 352 0.53 27.87 -9.83
CA PHE A 352 -0.61 28.78 -9.99
C PHE A 352 -0.25 30.18 -9.55
N LEU A 353 -0.60 31.18 -10.36
CA LEU A 353 -0.52 32.60 -10.00
C LEU A 353 -1.89 33.25 -10.20
N LEU A 354 -2.38 33.94 -9.17
CA LEU A 354 -3.59 34.74 -9.25
C LEU A 354 -3.25 36.23 -9.09
N SER A 355 -3.67 37.04 -10.04
CA SER A 355 -3.52 38.50 -10.01
C SER A 355 -4.88 39.18 -10.06
N ARG A 356 -5.13 40.17 -9.20
CA ARG A 356 -6.27 41.07 -9.35
C ARG A 356 -5.85 42.24 -10.25
N VAL A 357 -6.49 42.37 -11.41
CA VAL A 357 -6.17 43.41 -12.42
C VAL A 357 -7.25 44.49 -12.53
N GLY A 358 -8.32 44.37 -11.75
CA GLY A 358 -9.41 45.34 -11.65
C GLY A 358 -10.33 45.03 -10.46
N PRO A 359 -11.38 45.85 -10.21
CA PRO A 359 -12.27 45.67 -9.05
C PRO A 359 -12.94 44.29 -8.97
N ALA A 360 -13.31 43.73 -10.12
CA ALA A 360 -13.94 42.42 -10.26
C ALA A 360 -13.31 41.64 -11.44
N THR A 361 -12.03 41.88 -11.72
CA THR A 361 -11.31 41.24 -12.82
C THR A 361 -10.01 40.66 -12.29
N HIS A 362 -9.82 39.37 -12.53
CA HIS A 362 -8.66 38.62 -12.09
C HIS A 362 -8.04 37.90 -13.29
N LYS A 363 -6.74 37.60 -13.20
CA LYS A 363 -6.05 36.71 -14.12
C LYS A 363 -5.52 35.53 -13.35
N LEU A 364 -5.94 34.34 -13.75
CA LEU A 364 -5.38 33.08 -13.27
C LEU A 364 -4.37 32.58 -14.30
N VAL A 365 -3.15 32.38 -13.85
CA VAL A 365 -2.05 31.81 -14.63
C VAL A 365 -1.80 30.40 -14.13
N ILE A 366 -1.80 29.44 -15.04
CA ILE A 366 -1.38 28.06 -14.80
C ILE A 366 -0.10 27.85 -15.60
N THR A 367 1.00 27.55 -14.91
CA THR A 367 2.30 27.28 -15.51
C THR A 367 2.69 25.85 -15.18
N ASN A 368 3.12 25.06 -16.17
CA ASN A 368 3.54 23.68 -15.96
C ASN A 368 4.71 23.29 -16.86
N HIS A 369 5.37 22.20 -16.50
CA HIS A 369 6.31 21.53 -17.39
C HIS A 369 5.54 20.67 -18.41
N HIS A 370 5.95 20.67 -19.68
CA HIS A 370 5.22 20.00 -20.78
C HIS A 370 5.15 18.47 -20.62
N ALA A 371 6.05 17.88 -19.83
CA ALA A 371 5.99 16.46 -19.47
C ALA A 371 4.76 16.09 -18.61
N LEU A 372 4.11 17.07 -17.98
CA LEU A 372 2.90 16.88 -17.15
C LEU A 372 1.61 17.01 -17.96
N LEU A 373 1.52 18.03 -18.82
CA LEU A 373 0.31 18.39 -19.57
C LEU A 373 0.61 18.73 -21.01
N ASP A 374 -0.33 18.38 -21.87
CA ASP A 374 -0.40 18.81 -23.26
C ASP A 374 -1.46 19.90 -23.46
N GLY A 375 -1.57 20.41 -24.69
CA GLY A 375 -2.55 21.44 -25.04
C GLY A 375 -4.01 20.99 -24.92
N TRP A 376 -4.30 19.69 -24.97
CA TRP A 376 -5.65 19.14 -24.84
C TRP A 376 -6.09 19.00 -23.38
N SER A 377 -5.14 18.73 -22.49
CA SER A 377 -5.37 18.56 -21.06
C SER A 377 -5.55 19.91 -20.36
N MET A 378 -4.91 20.97 -20.85
CA MET A 378 -4.98 22.32 -20.26
C MET A 378 -6.43 22.84 -20.04
N PRO A 379 -7.33 22.83 -21.04
CA PRO A 379 -8.73 23.23 -20.83
C PRO A 379 -9.49 22.33 -19.84
N LEU A 380 -9.13 21.05 -19.74
CA LEU A 380 -9.75 20.12 -18.79
C LEU A 380 -9.35 20.46 -17.36
N VAL A 381 -8.06 20.71 -17.13
CA VAL A 381 -7.55 21.16 -15.82
C VAL A 381 -8.23 22.45 -15.37
N GLY A 382 -8.31 23.46 -16.25
CA GLY A 382 -8.99 24.72 -15.95
C GLY A 382 -10.48 24.53 -15.64
N ARG A 383 -11.19 23.70 -16.41
CA ARG A 383 -12.61 23.39 -16.18
C ARG A 383 -12.82 22.67 -14.85
N THR A 384 -12.00 21.68 -14.54
CA THR A 384 -12.07 20.92 -13.28
C THR A 384 -11.79 21.83 -12.09
N LEU A 385 -10.79 22.71 -12.17
CA LEU A 385 -10.48 23.69 -11.12
C LEU A 385 -11.69 24.59 -10.81
N LEU A 386 -12.31 25.18 -11.84
CA LEU A 386 -13.49 26.04 -11.66
C LEU A 386 -14.73 25.27 -11.20
N GLY A 387 -14.85 24.01 -11.62
CA GLY A 387 -15.85 23.08 -11.10
C GLY A 387 -15.68 22.86 -9.59
N ILE A 388 -14.46 22.54 -9.14
CA ILE A 388 -14.15 22.30 -7.73
C ILE A 388 -14.34 23.58 -6.92
N TYR A 389 -13.98 24.74 -7.46
CA TYR A 389 -14.26 26.04 -6.83
C TYR A 389 -15.77 26.24 -6.58
N THR A 390 -16.60 25.88 -7.56
CA THR A 390 -18.07 25.93 -7.45
C THR A 390 -18.59 24.92 -6.43
N GLU A 391 -18.09 23.68 -6.45
CA GLU A 391 -18.42 22.63 -5.47
C GLU A 391 -18.12 23.06 -4.04
N LEU A 392 -16.92 23.60 -3.77
CA LEU A 392 -16.53 24.13 -2.46
C LEU A 392 -17.39 25.33 -2.01
N GLY A 393 -18.11 25.96 -2.95
CA GLY A 393 -19.09 27.00 -2.69
C GLY A 393 -20.53 26.52 -2.45
N GLY A 394 -20.75 25.20 -2.42
CA GLY A 394 -22.09 24.59 -2.29
C GLY A 394 -22.75 24.22 -3.62
N GLY A 395 -22.02 24.29 -4.74
CA GLY A 395 -22.47 23.83 -6.04
C GLY A 395 -22.42 22.30 -6.19
N PRO A 396 -22.77 21.77 -7.38
CA PRO A 396 -22.76 20.34 -7.64
C PRO A 396 -21.34 19.76 -7.56
N ALA A 397 -21.24 18.49 -7.15
CA ALA A 397 -19.98 17.77 -7.10
C ALA A 397 -19.38 17.57 -8.50
N VAL A 398 -18.06 17.77 -8.61
CA VAL A 398 -17.32 17.46 -9.82
C VAL A 398 -17.10 15.94 -9.90
N PRO A 399 -17.41 15.29 -11.04
CA PRO A 399 -17.15 13.88 -11.21
C PRO A 399 -15.67 13.52 -10.99
N ALA A 400 -15.41 12.36 -10.41
CA ALA A 400 -14.06 11.83 -10.30
C ALA A 400 -13.48 11.59 -11.71
N ALA A 401 -12.21 11.96 -11.91
CA ALA A 401 -11.49 11.63 -13.14
C ALA A 401 -11.23 10.12 -13.21
N ALA A 402 -11.13 9.59 -14.42
CA ALA A 402 -10.69 8.21 -14.63
C ALA A 402 -9.26 8.03 -14.09
N ASP A 403 -8.99 6.84 -13.55
CA ASP A 403 -7.68 6.51 -13.01
C ASP A 403 -6.68 6.26 -14.16
N VAL A 404 -5.64 7.10 -14.25
CA VAL A 404 -4.59 6.97 -15.27
C VAL A 404 -3.83 5.64 -15.13
N ALA A 405 -3.81 5.03 -13.94
CA ALA A 405 -3.22 3.70 -13.78
C ALA A 405 -3.99 2.63 -14.58
N GLU A 406 -5.28 2.83 -14.93
CA GLU A 406 -6.00 1.92 -15.84
C GLU A 406 -5.38 1.90 -17.25
N TYR A 407 -4.91 3.05 -17.73
CA TYR A 407 -4.24 3.14 -19.03
C TYR A 407 -2.92 2.35 -19.01
N TYR A 408 -2.11 2.49 -17.96
CA TYR A 408 -0.86 1.73 -17.84
C TYR A 408 -1.11 0.23 -17.62
N ARG A 409 -2.12 -0.14 -16.84
CA ARG A 409 -2.55 -1.55 -16.69
C ARG A 409 -2.98 -2.16 -18.03
N TRP A 410 -3.77 -1.42 -18.81
CA TRP A 410 -4.14 -1.85 -20.16
C TRP A 410 -2.92 -1.99 -21.08
N LEU A 411 -1.97 -1.04 -21.02
CA LEU A 411 -0.76 -1.07 -21.83
C LEU A 411 0.15 -2.26 -21.46
N ALA A 412 0.28 -2.58 -20.18
CA ALA A 412 1.07 -3.71 -19.69
C ALA A 412 0.46 -5.08 -20.04
N GLY A 413 -0.85 -5.13 -20.30
CA GLY A 413 -1.55 -6.35 -20.72
C GLY A 413 -1.56 -6.61 -22.22
N ARG A 414 -0.95 -5.73 -23.03
CA ARG A 414 -0.75 -5.93 -24.48
C ARG A 414 0.58 -6.59 -24.76
#